data_AF-A0A0D7QCF3-F1
#
_entry.id   AF-A0A0D7QCF3-F1
#
_cell.length_a   1.000
_cell.length_b   1.000
_cell.length_c   1.000
_cell.angle_alpha   90.00
_cell.angle_beta   90.00
_cell.angle_gamma   90.00
#
_symmetry.space_group_name_H-M   'P 1'
#
loop_
_entity.id
_entity.type
_entity.pdbx_description
1 polymer ?
#
loop_
_entity_poly.entity_id
_entity_poly.type
_entity_poly.pdbx_seq_one_letter_code
_entity_poly.pdbx_strand_id
1 'polypeptide(L)'
;MFQGFIDQDTAIPVAATAIQDVLFERGLYWASGRSGVVNLVAAHKWFNLAALKGRAEAIAMRREIAEQMSDVEIASAQREARAWMTTH
;
A
#
# COMPACT_ATOMS: atom_id res chain seq x y z
N MET A 1 9.02 -16.68 37.37
CA MET A 1 10.03 -16.44 36.32
C MET A 1 9.63 -17.31 35.13
N PHE A 2 9.00 -16.74 34.10
CA PHE A 2 8.57 -17.48 32.90
C PHE A 2 9.64 -17.28 31.83
N GLN A 3 10.47 -18.30 31.60
CA GLN A 3 11.41 -18.30 30.48
C GLN A 3 10.65 -18.83 29.25
N GLY A 4 10.04 -17.92 28.49
CA GLY A 4 9.46 -18.26 27.19
C GLY A 4 10.57 -18.51 26.18
N PHE A 5 10.83 -19.77 25.85
CA PHE A 5 11.58 -20.12 24.64
C PHE A 5 10.73 -19.65 23.45
N ILE A 6 11.19 -18.60 22.77
CA ILE A 6 10.66 -18.24 21.45
C ILE A 6 11.21 -19.29 20.50
N ASP A 7 10.37 -20.21 20.08
CA ASP A 7 10.66 -21.21 19.06
C ASP A 7 10.80 -20.50 17.71
N GLN A 8 12.04 -20.20 17.31
CA GLN A 8 12.34 -19.52 16.05
C GLN A 8 12.22 -20.45 14.83
N ASP A 9 12.12 -21.77 15.04
CA ASP A 9 11.99 -22.76 13.96
C ASP A 9 10.57 -22.78 13.36
N THR A 10 9.58 -22.27 14.09
CA THR A 10 8.22 -22.01 13.58
C THR A 10 8.03 -20.61 12.98
N ALA A 11 9.07 -19.77 13.00
CA ALA A 11 9.00 -18.44 12.41
C ALA A 11 8.88 -18.56 10.89
N ILE A 12 7.66 -18.38 10.38
CA ILE A 12 7.43 -18.25 8.94
C ILE A 12 8.30 -17.06 8.47
N PRO A 13 9.23 -17.26 7.53
CA PRO A 13 10.02 -16.16 7.01
C PRO A 13 9.04 -15.11 6.51
N VAL A 14 9.21 -13.86 6.97
CA VAL A 14 8.46 -12.73 6.44
C VAL A 14 8.56 -12.83 4.93
N ALA A 15 7.44 -13.08 4.27
CA ALA A 15 7.41 -13.39 2.84
C ALA A 15 8.22 -12.32 2.11
N ALA A 16 8.96 -12.71 1.07
CA ALA A 16 9.75 -11.79 0.25
C ALA A 16 8.92 -10.63 -0.35
N THR A 17 7.59 -10.67 -0.18
CA THR A 17 6.61 -9.68 -0.61
C THR A 17 6.14 -8.68 0.45
N ALA A 18 6.73 -8.69 1.65
CA ALA A 18 6.22 -7.93 2.78
C ALA A 18 6.03 -6.43 2.51
N ILE A 19 6.90 -5.79 1.71
CA ILE A 19 6.75 -4.36 1.43
C ILE A 19 5.59 -4.07 0.48
N GLN A 20 5.43 -4.82 -0.62
CA GLN A 20 4.32 -4.57 -1.54
C GLN A 20 2.97 -4.89 -0.92
N ASP A 21 2.91 -5.88 -0.02
CA ASP A 21 1.70 -6.25 0.68
C ASP A 21 1.31 -5.16 1.69
N VAL A 22 2.28 -4.65 2.47
CA VAL A 22 2.05 -3.51 3.38
C VAL A 22 1.60 -2.25 2.64
N LEU A 23 2.20 -1.95 1.49
CA LEU A 23 1.80 -0.83 0.66
C LEU A 23 0.37 -1.05 0.11
N PHE A 24 0.03 -2.26 -0.29
CA PHE A 24 -1.30 -2.60 -0.78
C PHE A 24 -2.38 -2.44 0.30
N GLU A 25 -2.15 -3.00 1.49
CA GLU A 25 -3.06 -2.86 2.63
C GLU A 25 -3.28 -1.39 3.02
N ARG A 26 -2.23 -0.58 2.92
CA ARG A 26 -2.37 0.87 3.15
C ARG A 26 -3.25 1.55 2.10
N GLY A 27 -3.19 1.10 0.84
CA GLY A 27 -4.12 1.53 -0.20
C GLY A 27 -5.57 1.17 0.14
N LEU A 28 -5.82 -0.07 0.55
CA LEU A 28 -7.15 -0.54 0.98
C LEU A 28 -7.70 0.25 2.16
N TYR A 29 -6.85 0.58 3.14
CA TYR A 29 -7.23 1.39 4.30
C TYR A 29 -7.82 2.75 3.88
N TRP A 30 -7.16 3.46 2.96
CA TRP A 30 -7.63 4.76 2.50
C TRP A 30 -8.81 4.69 1.53
N ALA A 31 -8.89 3.62 0.72
CA ALA A 31 -10.00 3.41 -0.21
C ALA A 31 -11.30 3.02 0.52
N SER A 32 -11.21 2.22 1.58
CA SER A 32 -12.38 1.72 2.32
C SER A 32 -13.02 2.74 3.25
N GLY A 33 -12.35 3.86 3.55
CA GLY A 33 -12.84 4.86 4.50
C GLY A 33 -12.95 4.33 5.94
N ARG A 34 -12.24 3.24 6.28
CA ARG A 34 -12.27 2.60 7.61
C ARG A 34 -11.86 3.53 8.75
N SER A 35 -11.20 4.64 8.42
CA SER A 35 -10.79 5.73 9.31
C SER A 35 -11.83 6.86 9.46
N GLY A 36 -13.00 6.73 8.83
CA GLY A 36 -14.06 7.74 8.81
C GLY A 36 -14.04 8.66 7.57
N VAL A 37 -12.99 8.62 6.74
CA VAL A 37 -12.89 9.41 5.50
C VAL A 37 -12.22 8.59 4.41
N VAL A 38 -12.82 8.55 3.22
CA VAL A 38 -12.20 8.02 2.01
C VAL A 38 -11.21 9.04 1.45
N ASN A 39 -9.98 8.62 1.17
CA ASN A 39 -8.96 9.46 0.53
C ASN A 39 -8.40 8.76 -0.69
N LEU A 40 -8.97 9.05 -1.86
CA LEU A 40 -8.59 8.40 -3.13
C LEU A 40 -7.17 8.77 -3.59
N VAL A 41 -6.71 9.99 -3.30
CA VAL A 41 -5.32 10.41 -3.61
C VAL A 41 -4.32 9.55 -2.85
N ALA A 42 -4.55 9.37 -1.54
CA ALA A 42 -3.70 8.51 -0.72
C ALA A 42 -3.80 7.03 -1.15
N ALA A 43 -5.01 6.52 -1.42
CA ALA A 43 -5.19 5.16 -1.90
C ALA A 43 -4.44 4.90 -3.21
N HIS A 44 -4.56 5.80 -4.20
CA HIS A 44 -3.90 5.69 -5.49
C HIS A 44 -2.38 5.71 -5.36
N LYS A 45 -1.84 6.58 -4.51
CA LYS A 45 -0.41 6.60 -4.20
C LYS A 45 0.08 5.24 -3.71
N TRP A 46 -0.60 4.65 -2.73
CA TRP A 46 -0.17 3.39 -2.13
C TRP A 46 -0.32 2.19 -3.07
N PHE A 47 -1.41 2.12 -3.85
CA PHE A 47 -1.54 1.10 -4.89
C PHE A 47 -0.49 1.26 -6.00
N ASN A 48 -0.14 2.49 -6.39
CA ASN A 48 0.95 2.73 -7.34
C ASN A 48 2.29 2.20 -6.82
N LEU A 49 2.64 2.48 -5.57
CA LEU A 49 3.87 1.98 -4.95
C LEU A 49 3.85 0.45 -4.80
N ALA A 50 2.74 -0.14 -4.38
CA ALA A 50 2.58 -1.59 -4.27
C ALA A 50 2.74 -2.28 -5.64
N ALA A 51 2.14 -1.72 -6.70
CA ALA A 51 2.27 -2.22 -8.06
C ALA A 51 3.73 -2.18 -8.54
N LEU A 52 4.44 -1.05 -8.30
CA LEU A 52 5.86 -0.92 -8.65
C LEU A 52 6.76 -1.91 -7.88
N LYS A 53 6.34 -2.33 -6.68
CA LYS A 53 7.04 -3.34 -5.87
C LYS A 53 6.58 -4.78 -6.18
N GLY A 54 5.70 -4.98 -7.15
CA GLY A 54 5.35 -6.31 -7.68
C GLY A 54 4.00 -6.87 -7.24
N ARG A 55 3.15 -6.12 -6.53
CA ARG A 55 1.77 -6.55 -6.23
C ARG A 55 0.88 -6.36 -7.46
N ALA A 56 0.65 -7.42 -8.23
CA ALA A 56 -0.16 -7.35 -9.45
C ALA A 56 -1.58 -6.84 -9.22
N GLU A 57 -2.22 -7.25 -8.12
CA GLU A 57 -3.56 -6.80 -7.72
C GLU A 57 -3.66 -5.28 -7.55
N ALA A 58 -2.57 -4.64 -7.10
CA ALA A 58 -2.52 -3.19 -6.94
C ALA A 58 -2.68 -2.44 -8.27
N ILE A 59 -2.35 -3.05 -9.41
CA ILE A 59 -2.55 -2.45 -10.73
C ILE A 59 -4.04 -2.27 -11.02
N ALA A 60 -4.85 -3.30 -10.72
CA ALA A 60 -6.29 -3.27 -10.92
C ALA A 60 -6.94 -2.24 -10.00
N MET A 61 -6.64 -2.31 -8.69
CA MET A 61 -7.17 -1.38 -7.70
C MET A 61 -6.82 0.08 -8.03
N ARG A 62 -5.57 0.34 -8.47
CA ARG A 62 -5.13 1.68 -8.87
C ARG A 62 -5.94 2.23 -10.05
N ARG A 63 -6.28 1.38 -11.03
CA ARG A 63 -7.09 1.79 -12.19
C ARG A 63 -8.52 2.09 -11.78
N GLU A 64 -9.13 1.20 -11.01
CA GLU A 64 -10.52 1.33 -10.54
C GLU A 64 -10.74 2.64 -9.78
N ILE A 65 -9.87 2.98 -8.83
CA ILE A 65 -10.05 4.22 -8.08
C ILE A 65 -9.69 5.47 -8.90
N ALA A 66 -8.84 5.35 -9.92
CA ALA A 66 -8.50 6.47 -10.80
C ALA A 66 -9.72 6.90 -11.65
N GLU A 67 -10.65 5.99 -11.93
CA GLU A 67 -11.91 6.32 -12.61
C GLU A 67 -12.82 7.24 -11.77
N GLN A 68 -12.57 7.35 -10.47
CA GLN A 68 -13.31 8.22 -9.53
C GLN A 68 -12.55 9.50 -9.17
N MET A 69 -11.36 9.72 -9.75
CA MET A 69 -10.49 10.85 -9.45
C MET A 69 -10.44 11.83 -10.60
N SER A 70 -10.26 13.11 -10.29
CA SER A 70 -9.89 14.12 -11.29
C SER A 70 -8.43 13.98 -11.73
N ASP A 71 -8.11 14.53 -12.90
CA ASP A 71 -6.72 14.57 -13.40
C ASP A 71 -5.76 15.24 -12.41
N VAL A 72 -6.22 16.27 -11.69
CA VAL A 72 -5.44 16.98 -10.68
C VAL A 72 -5.11 16.07 -9.49
N GLU A 73 -6.09 15.28 -9.03
CA GLU A 73 -5.91 14.31 -7.95
C GLU A 73 -4.96 13.18 -8.36
N ILE A 74 -5.10 12.66 -9.59
CA ILE A 74 -4.19 11.64 -10.13
C ILE A 74 -2.77 12.19 -10.19
N ALA A 75 -2.58 13.41 -10.71
CA ALA A 75 -1.28 14.07 -10.77
C ALA A 75 -0.70 14.28 -9.35
N SER A 76 -1.53 14.63 -8.36
CA SER A 76 -1.10 14.73 -6.97
C SER A 76 -0.61 13.39 -6.42
N ALA A 77 -1.41 12.33 -6.55
CA ALA A 77 -1.07 11.00 -6.06
C ALA A 77 0.24 10.48 -6.68
N GLN A 78 0.45 10.70 -7.97
CA GLN A 78 1.67 10.30 -8.67
C GLN A 78 2.90 11.12 -8.21
N ARG A 79 2.75 12.44 -8.00
CA ARG A 79 3.83 13.28 -7.43
C ARG A 79 4.23 12.79 -6.04
N GLU A 80 3.25 12.51 -5.19
CA GLU A 80 3.50 12.01 -3.85
C GLU A 80 4.14 10.62 -3.84
N ALA A 81 3.76 9.74 -4.77
CA ALA A 81 4.40 8.43 -4.91
C ALA A 81 5.87 8.57 -5.30
N ARG A 82 6.19 9.46 -6.26
CA ARG A 82 7.58 9.77 -6.65
C ARG A 82 8.38 10.32 -5.47
N ALA A 83 7.83 11.29 -4.75
CA ALA A 83 8.47 11.88 -3.57
C ALA A 83 8.72 10.86 -2.45
N TRP A 84 7.84 9.87 -2.31
CA TRP A 84 8.04 8.78 -1.35
C TRP A 84 9.26 7.93 -1.73
N MET A 85 9.39 7.55 -3.01
CA MET A 85 10.51 6.73 -3.52
C MET A 85 11.88 7.42 -3.46
N THR A 86 11.91 8.76 -3.43
CA THR A 86 13.18 9.49 -3.27
C THR A 86 13.62 9.60 -1.81
N THR A 87 12.71 9.31 -0.87
CA THR A 87 12.94 9.49 0.57
C THR A 87 13.12 8.15 1.31
N HIS A 88 12.71 7.02 0.70
CA HIS A 88 12.72 5.67 1.27
C HIS A 88 13.26 4.66 0.27
#